data_AF-A0A1X7C5X6-F1
#
_entry.id   AF-A0A1X7C5X6-F1
#
_cell.length_a   1.000
_cell.length_b   1.000
_cell.length_c   1.000
_cell.angle_alpha   90.00
_cell.angle_beta   90.00
_cell.angle_gamma   90.00
#
_symmetry.space_group_name_H-M   'P 1'
#
loop_
_entity.id
_entity.type
_entity.pdbx_description
1 polymer ?
#
loop_
_entity_poly.entity_id
_entity_poly.type
_entity_poly.pdbx_seq_one_letter_code
_entity_poly.pdbx_strand_id
1 'polypeptide(L)'
;MTEEKKVIGDQLINTVRPYCLIKDRWFTPDESASLRDAMADAWSGYFVKAAITVLGAKGRPSRIGPHVQVYGLPLPGALEQHPAVARDIAEKYGFMIAFEGEGIIGLELYFVERGALSLSKAIAKFEPLSLLKLS
;
A
#
# COMPACT_ATOMS: atom_id res chain seq x y z
N MET A 1 16.74 -28.93 -5.53
CA MET A 1 16.01 -27.70 -5.91
C MET A 1 14.83 -27.60 -4.98
N THR A 2 14.88 -26.69 -4.01
CA THR A 2 13.76 -26.43 -3.11
C THR A 2 12.75 -25.62 -3.93
N GLU A 3 11.56 -26.15 -4.16
CA GLU A 3 10.48 -25.36 -4.76
C GLU A 3 10.24 -24.14 -3.85
N GLU A 4 10.50 -22.93 -4.37
CA GLU A 4 10.08 -21.72 -3.69
C GLU A 4 8.55 -21.74 -3.65
N LYS A 5 8.03 -21.81 -2.43
CA LYS A 5 6.59 -21.87 -2.18
C LYS A 5 5.97 -20.57 -2.72
N LYS A 6 5.31 -20.64 -3.87
CA LYS A 6 4.67 -19.48 -4.49
C LYS A 6 3.53 -19.00 -3.59
N VAL A 7 3.62 -17.76 -3.12
CA VAL A 7 2.51 -17.11 -2.40
C VAL A 7 1.39 -16.85 -3.40
N ILE A 8 0.14 -17.05 -2.99
CA ILE A 8 -1.05 -16.75 -3.81
C ILE A 8 -1.90 -15.67 -3.14
N GLY A 9 -2.62 -14.86 -3.91
CA GLY A 9 -3.34 -13.68 -3.39
C GLY A 9 -4.37 -14.00 -2.30
N ASP A 10 -5.01 -15.16 -2.34
CA ASP A 10 -5.95 -15.60 -1.30
C ASP A 10 -5.31 -15.76 0.08
N GLN A 11 -4.03 -16.15 0.12
CA GLN A 11 -3.27 -16.23 1.38
C GLN A 11 -3.04 -14.84 1.99
N LEU A 12 -3.20 -13.77 1.20
CA LEU A 12 -2.97 -12.40 1.60
C LEU A 12 -4.25 -11.67 2.06
N ILE A 13 -5.42 -12.33 2.05
CA ILE A 13 -6.71 -11.66 2.31
C ILE A 13 -6.77 -10.94 3.67
N ASN A 14 -6.12 -11.50 4.69
CA ASN A 14 -6.09 -10.93 6.04
C ASN A 14 -4.84 -10.09 6.32
N THR A 15 -3.86 -10.10 5.42
CA THR A 15 -2.56 -9.42 5.61
C THR A 15 -2.40 -8.20 4.73
N VAL A 16 -3.05 -8.13 3.57
CA VAL A 16 -3.04 -6.96 2.69
C VAL A 16 -4.43 -6.35 2.70
N ARG A 17 -4.58 -5.22 3.39
CA ARG A 17 -5.88 -4.57 3.58
C ARG A 17 -5.86 -3.17 2.98
N PRO A 18 -6.51 -2.94 1.83
CA PRO A 18 -6.57 -1.61 1.24
C PRO A 18 -7.80 -0.82 1.72
N TYR A 19 -7.60 0.46 2.00
CA TYR A 19 -8.59 1.42 2.43
C TYR A 19 -8.67 2.58 1.43
N CYS A 20 -9.89 2.90 1.00
CA CYS A 20 -10.17 4.05 0.15
C CYS A 20 -10.49 5.24 1.05
N LEU A 21 -9.58 6.22 1.17
CA LEU A 21 -9.84 7.40 1.99
C LEU A 21 -10.93 8.31 1.43
N ILE A 22 -11.19 8.27 0.12
CA ILE A 22 -12.25 9.05 -0.55
C ILE A 22 -13.63 8.57 -0.11
N LYS A 23 -13.81 7.24 -0.14
CA LYS A 23 -15.08 6.57 0.19
C LYS A 23 -15.20 6.23 1.67
N ASP A 24 -14.18 6.55 2.46
CA ASP A 24 -14.06 6.26 3.88
C ASP A 24 -14.41 4.81 4.23
N ARG A 25 -13.90 3.85 3.44
CA ARG A 25 -14.14 2.42 3.65
C ARG A 25 -13.00 1.51 3.19
N TRP A 26 -12.98 0.31 3.76
CA TRP A 26 -12.17 -0.80 3.26
C TRP A 26 -12.64 -1.26 1.88
N PHE A 27 -11.69 -1.73 1.07
CA PHE A 27 -12.00 -2.45 -0.16
C PHE A 27 -12.63 -3.80 0.20
N THR A 28 -13.58 -4.27 -0.60
CA THR A 28 -14.07 -5.65 -0.46
C THR A 28 -12.99 -6.64 -0.89
N PRO A 29 -13.09 -7.93 -0.51
CA PRO A 29 -12.18 -8.95 -0.99
C PRO A 29 -12.04 -8.97 -2.52
N ASP A 30 -13.14 -8.81 -3.25
CA ASP A 30 -13.15 -8.80 -4.72
C ASP A 30 -12.46 -7.56 -5.29
N GLU A 31 -12.73 -6.37 -4.72
CA GLU A 31 -12.08 -5.12 -5.15
C GLU A 31 -10.56 -5.13 -4.93
N SER A 32 -10.08 -5.97 -4.02
CA SER A 32 -8.67 -6.07 -3.67
C SER A 32 -7.99 -7.33 -4.20
N ALA A 33 -8.72 -8.22 -4.89
CA ALA A 33 -8.20 -9.50 -5.38
C ALA A 33 -7.01 -9.31 -6.33
N SER A 34 -7.17 -8.51 -7.38
CA SER A 34 -6.09 -8.26 -8.35
C SER A 34 -4.87 -7.59 -7.72
N LEU A 35 -5.05 -6.79 -6.67
CA LEU A 35 -3.93 -6.19 -5.93
C LEU A 35 -3.20 -7.26 -5.12
N ARG A 36 -3.93 -8.15 -4.44
CA ARG A 36 -3.34 -9.25 -3.68
C ARG A 36 -2.59 -10.21 -4.59
N ASP A 37 -3.14 -10.56 -5.75
CA ASP A 37 -2.47 -11.43 -6.72
C ASP A 37 -1.17 -10.80 -7.22
N ALA A 38 -1.20 -9.52 -7.61
CA ALA A 38 0.00 -8.81 -8.02
C ALA A 38 1.04 -8.73 -6.89
N MET A 39 0.61 -8.53 -5.64
CA MET A 39 1.52 -8.51 -4.49
C MET A 39 2.10 -9.89 -4.16
N ALA A 40 1.32 -10.95 -4.37
CA ALA A 40 1.78 -12.31 -4.20
C ALA A 40 2.82 -12.69 -5.26
N ASP A 41 2.61 -12.28 -6.52
CA ASP A 41 3.58 -12.44 -7.59
C ASP A 41 4.86 -11.62 -7.35
N ALA A 42 4.73 -10.42 -6.76
CA ALA A 42 5.86 -9.55 -6.39
C ALA A 42 6.45 -9.85 -5.00
N TRP A 43 6.06 -10.96 -4.36
CA TRP A 43 6.42 -11.24 -2.98
C TRP A 43 7.93 -11.44 -2.81
N SER A 44 8.51 -10.68 -1.89
CA SER A 44 9.95 -10.73 -1.56
C SER A 44 10.22 -10.94 -0.07
N GLY A 45 9.23 -11.42 0.68
CA GLY A 45 9.29 -11.58 2.14
C GLY A 45 8.84 -10.35 2.94
N TYR A 46 8.64 -9.19 2.30
CA TYR A 46 8.20 -7.96 2.94
C TYR A 46 7.00 -7.35 2.21
N PHE A 47 5.90 -7.11 2.94
CA PHE A 47 4.65 -6.59 2.36
C PHE A 47 4.82 -5.22 1.73
N VAL A 48 5.49 -4.28 2.40
CA VAL A 48 5.69 -2.92 1.87
C VAL A 48 6.53 -2.93 0.60
N LYS A 49 7.57 -3.79 0.53
CA LYS A 49 8.38 -3.93 -0.70
C LYS A 49 7.54 -4.46 -1.86
N ALA A 50 6.69 -5.46 -1.62
CA ALA A 50 5.80 -5.97 -2.66
C ALA A 50 4.82 -4.88 -3.15
N ALA A 51 4.22 -4.11 -2.23
CA ALA A 51 3.33 -3.01 -2.59
C ALA A 51 4.03 -1.92 -3.42
N ILE A 52 5.24 -1.53 -3.02
CA ILE A 52 6.08 -0.57 -3.76
C ILE A 52 6.35 -1.04 -5.19
N THR A 53 6.75 -2.31 -5.34
CA THR A 53 7.05 -2.91 -6.64
C THR A 53 5.80 -2.93 -7.54
N VAL A 54 4.68 -3.42 -7.01
CA VAL A 54 3.42 -3.50 -7.76
C VAL A 54 2.97 -2.12 -8.22
N LEU A 55 2.96 -1.14 -7.31
CA LEU A 55 2.42 0.19 -7.57
C LEU A 55 3.42 1.14 -8.26
N GLY A 56 4.66 0.69 -8.49
CA GLY A 56 5.70 1.49 -9.11
C GLY A 56 6.07 2.73 -8.30
N ALA A 57 5.88 2.71 -6.97
CA ALA A 57 6.19 3.84 -6.10
C ALA A 57 7.71 4.01 -5.99
N LYS A 58 8.29 4.99 -6.68
CA LYS A 58 9.74 5.24 -6.67
C LYS A 58 10.09 6.33 -5.65
N GLY A 59 11.21 6.14 -4.94
CA GLY A 59 11.77 7.13 -4.03
C GLY A 59 11.72 6.73 -2.55
N ARG A 60 12.31 7.56 -1.70
CA ARG A 60 12.32 7.37 -0.24
C ARG A 60 10.96 7.79 0.33
N PRO A 61 10.29 6.96 1.15
CA PRO A 61 9.03 7.36 1.77
C PRO A 61 9.24 8.51 2.75
N SER A 62 8.24 9.39 2.86
CA SER A 62 8.12 10.27 4.02
C SER A 62 7.61 9.45 5.20
N ARG A 63 8.27 9.55 6.36
CA ARG A 63 7.86 8.81 7.56
C ARG A 63 7.11 9.72 8.53
N ILE A 64 6.07 9.18 9.15
CA ILE A 64 5.26 9.85 10.17
C ILE A 64 5.27 8.97 11.41
N GLY A 65 6.18 9.27 12.33
CA GLY A 65 6.48 8.36 13.43
C GLY A 65 7.10 7.03 12.96
N PRO A 66 7.04 5.98 13.80
CA PRO A 66 7.73 4.71 13.53
C PRO A 66 7.00 3.78 12.56
N HIS A 67 5.68 3.89 12.42
CA HIS A 67 4.86 2.87 11.74
C HIS A 67 4.19 3.34 10.44
N VAL A 68 4.19 4.64 10.16
CA VAL A 68 3.48 5.22 9.02
C VAL A 68 4.47 5.69 7.96
N GLN A 69 4.31 5.18 6.75
CA GLN A 69 5.15 5.50 5.60
C GLN A 69 4.28 6.03 4.46
N VAL A 70 4.63 7.18 3.91
CA VAL A 70 3.91 7.83 2.81
C VAL A 70 4.72 7.71 1.53
N TYR A 71 4.08 7.18 0.49
CA TYR A 71 4.64 6.97 -0.83
C TYR A 71 3.87 7.77 -1.87
N GLY A 72 4.59 8.50 -2.73
CA GLY A 72 4.02 9.11 -3.92
C GLY A 72 3.77 8.05 -4.98
N LEU A 73 2.55 8.00 -5.50
CA LEU A 73 2.22 7.14 -6.62
C LEU A 73 2.56 7.86 -7.93
N PRO A 74 3.16 7.15 -8.91
CA PRO A 74 3.45 7.73 -10.20
C PRO A 74 2.17 8.17 -10.92
N LEU A 75 2.32 8.98 -11.96
CA LEU A 75 1.21 9.24 -12.87
C LEU A 75 0.94 7.98 -13.71
N PRO A 76 -0.32 7.70 -14.11
CA PRO A 76 -0.66 6.54 -14.92
C PRO A 76 0.18 6.39 -16.19
N GLY A 77 0.48 7.52 -16.86
CA GLY A 77 1.31 7.54 -18.07
C GLY A 77 2.79 7.24 -17.85
N ALA A 78 3.27 7.21 -16.60
CA ALA A 78 4.65 6.89 -16.25
C ALA A 78 4.85 5.42 -15.84
N LEU A 79 3.77 4.62 -15.83
CA LEU A 79 3.78 3.20 -15.52
C LEU A 79 4.02 2.39 -16.81
N GLU A 80 5.28 2.25 -17.22
CA GLU A 80 5.64 1.60 -18.49
C GLU A 80 5.46 0.08 -18.50
N GLN A 81 5.65 -0.60 -17.35
CA GLN A 81 5.61 -2.07 -17.24
C GLN A 81 4.99 -2.53 -15.92
N HIS A 82 3.71 -2.27 -15.73
CA HIS A 82 3.03 -2.60 -14.47
C HIS A 82 1.72 -3.36 -14.68
N PRO A 83 1.31 -4.21 -13.71
CA PRO A 83 0.04 -4.90 -13.79
C PRO A 83 -1.11 -3.87 -13.83
N ALA A 84 -2.21 -4.22 -14.51
CA ALA A 84 -3.36 -3.34 -14.73
C ALA A 84 -3.85 -2.66 -13.43
N VAL A 85 -3.80 -3.38 -12.31
CA VAL A 85 -4.16 -2.86 -10.98
C VAL A 85 -3.36 -1.63 -10.55
N ALA A 86 -2.08 -1.55 -10.90
CA ALA A 86 -1.23 -0.40 -10.55
C ALA A 86 -1.69 0.86 -11.31
N ARG A 87 -2.08 0.69 -12.58
CA ARG A 87 -2.62 1.77 -13.39
C ARG A 87 -3.96 2.26 -12.84
N ASP A 88 -4.87 1.34 -12.54
CA ASP A 88 -6.19 1.66 -11.98
C ASP A 88 -6.11 2.43 -10.66
N ILE A 89 -5.13 2.07 -9.82
CA ILE A 89 -4.86 2.78 -8.56
C ILE A 89 -4.25 4.15 -8.84
N ALA A 90 -3.22 4.25 -9.70
CA ALA A 90 -2.57 5.52 -10.02
C ALA A 90 -3.48 6.54 -10.73
N GLU A 91 -4.51 6.07 -11.44
CA GLU A 91 -5.54 6.91 -12.08
C GLU A 91 -6.42 7.61 -11.05
N LYS A 92 -6.67 6.96 -9.92
CA LYS A 92 -7.59 7.44 -8.88
C LYS A 92 -6.85 8.13 -7.73
N TYR A 93 -5.60 7.78 -7.49
CA TYR A 93 -4.87 8.16 -6.29
C TYR A 93 -3.50 8.75 -6.62
N GLY A 94 -3.05 9.68 -5.77
CA GLY A 94 -1.73 10.30 -5.86
C GLY A 94 -0.75 9.77 -4.82
N PHE A 95 -1.25 9.18 -3.73
CA PHE A 95 -0.42 8.69 -2.64
C PHE A 95 -0.95 7.38 -2.07
N MET A 96 -0.02 6.59 -1.55
CA MET A 96 -0.28 5.42 -0.73
C MET A 96 0.36 5.66 0.64
N ILE A 97 -0.41 5.50 1.70
CA ILE A 97 0.10 5.46 3.06
C ILE A 97 0.12 3.99 3.49
N ALA A 98 1.29 3.50 3.85
CA ALA A 98 1.50 2.16 4.36
C ALA A 98 1.64 2.22 5.88
N PHE A 99 0.84 1.41 6.58
CA PHE A 99 1.01 1.15 7.99
C PHE A 99 1.67 -0.22 8.17
N GLU A 100 2.91 -0.21 8.64
CA GLU A 100 3.73 -1.40 8.89
C GLU A 100 4.62 -1.12 10.10
N GLY A 101 4.69 -2.06 11.03
CA GLY A 101 5.45 -1.94 12.27
C GLY A 101 6.13 -3.24 12.65
N GLU A 102 7.13 -3.15 13.52
CA GLU A 102 7.79 -4.33 14.06
C GLU A 102 6.77 -5.20 14.82
N GLY A 103 6.66 -6.47 14.47
CA GLY A 103 5.66 -7.39 15.03
C GLY A 103 4.26 -7.31 14.42
N ILE A 104 3.99 -6.40 13.48
CA ILE A 104 2.71 -6.33 12.77
C ILE A 104 2.69 -7.38 11.66
N ILE A 105 1.78 -8.35 11.77
CA ILE A 105 1.59 -9.42 10.78
C ILE A 105 0.66 -8.91 9.68
N GLY A 106 1.16 -7.98 8.85
CA GLY A 106 0.42 -7.47 7.70
C GLY A 106 0.78 -6.04 7.33
N LEU A 107 0.02 -5.53 6.35
CA LEU A 107 0.14 -4.22 5.76
C LEU A 107 -1.25 -3.65 5.50
N GLU A 108 -1.51 -2.50 6.09
CA GLU A 108 -2.67 -1.68 5.74
C GLU A 108 -2.24 -0.58 4.77
N LEU A 109 -2.95 -0.49 3.65
CA LEU A 109 -2.70 0.47 2.59
C LEU A 109 -3.84 1.48 2.55
N TYR A 110 -3.53 2.76 2.67
CA TYR A 110 -4.51 3.83 2.57
C TYR A 110 -4.23 4.64 1.31
N PHE A 111 -5.17 4.63 0.37
CA PHE A 111 -5.04 5.34 -0.88
C PHE A 111 -5.66 6.73 -0.80
N VAL A 112 -4.87 7.74 -1.15
CA VAL A 112 -5.22 9.17 -1.03
C VAL A 112 -5.28 9.80 -2.42
N GLU A 113 -6.26 10.67 -2.63
CA GLU A 113 -6.36 11.50 -3.83
C GLU A 113 -5.12 12.33 -4.08
N ARG A 114 -4.91 12.67 -5.36
CA ARG A 114 -3.85 13.56 -5.77
C ARG A 114 -4.13 14.99 -5.28
N GLY A 115 -3.21 15.52 -4.48
CA GLY A 115 -3.28 16.90 -3.98
C GLY A 115 -2.73 17.06 -2.57
N ALA A 116 -2.05 18.18 -2.31
CA ALA A 116 -1.43 18.46 -1.01
C ALA A 116 -2.46 18.55 0.13
N LEU A 117 -3.65 19.10 -0.13
CA LEU A 117 -4.72 19.21 0.87
C LEU A 117 -5.27 17.84 1.26
N SER A 118 -5.52 16.96 0.28
CA SER A 118 -6.00 15.59 0.53
C SER A 118 -4.97 14.79 1.32
N LEU A 119 -3.68 14.93 0.97
CA LEU A 119 -2.59 14.30 1.71
C LEU A 119 -2.50 14.82 3.15
N SER A 120 -2.54 16.14 3.36
CA SER A 120 -2.49 16.73 4.70
C SER A 120 -3.65 16.25 5.59
N LYS A 121 -4.87 16.19 5.06
CA LYS A 121 -6.03 15.64 5.79
C LYS A 121 -5.87 14.16 6.12
N ALA A 122 -5.33 13.37 5.19
CA ALA A 122 -5.06 11.96 5.43
C ALA A 122 -4.03 11.77 6.54
N ILE A 123 -2.92 12.51 6.49
CA ILE A 123 -1.86 12.46 7.49
C ILE A 123 -2.38 12.81 8.89
N ALA A 124 -3.25 13.81 9.01
CA ALA A 124 -3.85 14.19 10.29
C ALA A 124 -4.61 13.03 10.97
N LYS A 125 -5.20 12.09 10.20
CA LYS A 125 -5.84 10.88 10.77
C LYS A 125 -4.84 9.95 11.47
N PHE A 126 -3.56 10.00 11.09
CA PHE A 126 -2.50 9.16 11.66
C PHE A 126 -1.65 9.87 12.72
N GLU A 127 -1.91 11.15 13.00
CA GLU A 127 -1.20 11.91 14.03
C GLU A 127 -1.21 11.21 15.40
N PRO A 128 -2.31 10.58 15.86
CA PRO A 128 -2.29 9.83 17.13
C PRO A 128 -1.31 8.65 17.14
N LEU A 129 -1.09 8.01 15.98
CA LEU A 129 -0.15 6.88 15.85
C LEU A 129 1.30 7.34 15.85
N SER A 130 1.57 8.59 15.48
CA SER A 130 2.91 9.16 15.56
C SER A 130 3.43 9.29 17.00
N LEU A 131 2.51 9.23 17.98
CA LEU A 131 2.78 9.33 19.41
C LEU A 131 3.02 7.97 20.08
N LEU A 132 2.75 6.86 19.38
CA LEU A 132 3.03 5.52 19.89
C LEU A 132 4.55 5.32 19.92
N LYS A 133 5.11 5.29 21.14
CA LYS A 133 6.51 4.90 21.36
C LYS A 133 6.61 3.38 21.33
N LEU A 134 7.70 2.88 20.75
CA LEU A 134 8.13 1.48 20.91
C LEU A 134 8.26 1.21 22.41
N SER A 135 7.37 0.38 22.95
CA SER A 135 7.45 -0.15 24.31
C SER A 135 8.41 -1.32 24.38
#